data_AF-A0A0G0MUR4-F1
#
_entry.id   AF-A0A0G0MUR4-F1
#
_cell.length_a   1.000
_cell.length_b   1.000
_cell.length_c   1.000
_cell.angle_alpha   90.00
_cell.angle_beta   90.00
_cell.angle_gamma   90.00
#
_symmetry.space_group_name_H-M   'P 1'
#
loop_
_entity.id
_entity.type
_entity.pdbx_description
1 polymer ?
#
loop_
_entity_poly.entity_id
_entity_poly.type
_entity_poly.pdbx_seq_one_letter_code
_entity_poly.pdbx_strand_id
1 'polypeptide(L)'
;MCLPDRHTGALILMIKFILITIFFYFLTLFQTSFLVHFAVFGRTLNFVAFAVILWNIFERKENSRGFYVAGMAGLFLDIFSTGFIGANFATLIIVSALIKFLLKRYVKIPFFEES
;
A
#
# COMPACT_ATOMS: atom_id res chain seq x y z
N MET A 1 -12.33 2.04 34.51
CA MET A 1 -11.70 1.86 33.18
C MET A 1 -12.47 0.76 32.45
N CYS A 2 -13.38 1.14 31.54
CA CYS A 2 -14.07 0.15 30.71
C CYS A 2 -13.09 -0.40 29.68
N LEU A 3 -12.79 -1.69 29.76
CA LEU A 3 -12.12 -2.42 28.68
C LEU A 3 -13.01 -2.34 27.43
N PRO A 4 -12.49 -1.94 26.26
CA PRO A 4 -13.27 -1.98 25.03
C PRO A 4 -13.67 -3.44 24.75
N ASP A 5 -14.97 -3.65 24.55
CA ASP A 5 -15.55 -4.96 24.25
C ASP A 5 -14.89 -5.55 23.00
N ARG A 6 -14.64 -6.86 23.00
CA ARG A 6 -13.96 -7.59 21.90
C ARG A 6 -14.64 -7.34 20.54
N HIS A 7 -15.96 -7.08 20.52
CA HIS A 7 -16.67 -6.72 19.30
C HIS A 7 -16.32 -5.33 18.76
N THR A 8 -16.09 -4.34 19.62
CA THR A 8 -15.80 -2.96 19.20
C THR A 8 -14.43 -2.86 18.54
N GLY A 9 -13.45 -3.62 19.03
CA GLY A 9 -12.10 -3.65 18.44
C GLY A 9 -12.07 -4.22 17.02
N ALA A 10 -12.80 -5.31 16.77
CA ALA A 10 -12.88 -5.92 15.44
C ALA A 10 -13.55 -5.00 14.42
N LEU A 11 -14.63 -4.32 14.82
CA LEU A 11 -15.38 -3.40 13.96
C LEU A 11 -14.51 -2.21 13.52
N ILE A 12 -13.73 -1.64 14.45
CA ILE A 12 -12.78 -0.55 14.14
C ILE A 12 -11.69 -1.02 13.15
N LEU A 13 -11.19 -2.24 13.29
CA LEU A 13 -10.19 -2.79 12.35
C LEU A 13 -10.78 -2.96 10.95
N MET A 14 -12.00 -3.48 10.83
CA MET A 14 -12.68 -3.64 9.54
C MET A 14 -12.90 -2.27 8.86
N ILE A 15 -13.38 -1.26 9.58
CA ILE A 15 -13.57 0.09 9.04
C ILE A 15 -12.24 0.67 8.53
N LYS A 16 -11.14 0.49 9.28
CA LYS A 16 -9.81 0.95 8.85
C LYS A 16 -9.39 0.31 7.53
N PHE A 17 -9.57 -1.00 7.38
CA PHE A 17 -9.27 -1.68 6.11
C PHE A 17 -10.13 -1.17 4.96
N ILE A 18 -11.43 -1.01 5.19
CA ILE A 18 -12.37 -0.49 4.18
C ILE A 18 -11.96 0.93 3.74
N LEU A 19 -11.62 1.81 4.67
CA LEU A 19 -11.15 3.17 4.36
C LEU A 19 -9.86 3.15 3.52
N ILE A 20 -8.90 2.28 3.87
CA ILE A 20 -7.66 2.13 3.10
C ILE A 20 -7.96 1.65 1.68
N THR A 21 -8.84 0.65 1.53
CA THR A 21 -9.25 0.14 0.21
C THR A 21 -9.89 1.24 -0.64
N ILE A 22 -10.83 2.00 -0.07
CA ILE A 22 -11.51 3.10 -0.76
C ILE A 22 -10.51 4.19 -1.15
N PHE A 23 -9.57 4.52 -0.28
CA PHE A 23 -8.53 5.51 -0.56
C PHE A 23 -7.64 5.10 -1.75
N PHE A 24 -7.14 3.85 -1.76
CA PHE A 24 -6.32 3.34 -2.86
C PHE A 24 -7.11 3.22 -4.16
N TYR A 25 -8.39 2.83 -4.08
CA TYR A 25 -9.28 2.80 -5.23
C TYR A 25 -9.46 4.20 -5.84
N PHE A 26 -9.78 5.20 -5.01
CA PHE A 26 -9.91 6.60 -5.44
C PHE A 26 -8.60 7.11 -6.05
N LEU A 27 -7.46 6.83 -5.41
CA LEU A 27 -6.15 7.25 -5.91
C LEU A 27 -5.83 6.64 -7.28
N THR A 28 -6.20 5.37 -7.49
CA THR A 28 -6.03 4.69 -8.78
C THR A 28 -6.89 5.34 -9.85
N LEU A 29 -8.18 5.55 -9.58
CA LEU A 29 -9.08 6.23 -10.51
C LEU A 29 -8.63 7.66 -10.83
N PHE A 30 -8.19 8.41 -9.83
CA PHE A 30 -7.69 9.76 -10.01
C PHE A 30 -6.46 9.77 -10.92
N GLN A 31 -5.53 8.85 -10.70
CA GLN A 31 -4.35 8.68 -11.55
C GLN A 31 -4.72 8.31 -12.99
N THR A 32 -5.58 7.31 -13.20
CA THR A 32 -5.88 6.85 -14.56
C THR A 32 -6.77 7.82 -15.34
N SER A 33 -7.63 8.57 -14.65
CA SER A 33 -8.56 9.51 -15.29
C SER A 33 -7.93 10.87 -15.55
N PHE A 34 -7.20 11.45 -14.59
CA PHE A 34 -6.65 12.80 -14.72
C PHE A 34 -5.20 12.80 -15.18
N LEU A 35 -4.35 11.98 -14.55
CA LEU A 35 -2.91 12.03 -14.79
C LEU A 35 -2.48 11.55 -16.16
N VAL A 36 -3.29 10.71 -16.82
CA VAL A 36 -2.98 10.24 -18.18
C VAL A 36 -2.90 11.40 -19.18
N HIS A 37 -3.62 12.50 -18.93
CA HIS A 37 -3.60 13.70 -19.76
C HIS A 37 -2.32 14.54 -19.58
N PHE A 38 -1.62 14.36 -18.45
CA PHE A 38 -0.36 15.04 -18.13
C PHE A 38 0.87 14.16 -18.37
N ALA A 39 0.74 13.12 -19.21
CA ALA A 39 1.84 12.23 -19.56
C ALA A 39 2.93 12.98 -20.33
N VAL A 40 4.11 13.13 -19.72
CA VAL A 40 5.28 13.72 -20.37
C VAL A 40 6.09 12.57 -21.00
N PHE A 41 6.30 12.59 -22.31
CA PHE A 41 6.93 11.49 -23.07
C PHE A 41 6.24 10.12 -22.94
N GLY A 42 4.92 10.10 -22.79
CA GLY A 42 4.15 8.86 -22.67
C GLY A 42 4.40 8.08 -21.37
N ARG A 43 5.10 8.68 -20.39
CA ARG A 43 5.25 8.14 -19.04
C ARG A 43 4.53 9.02 -18.04
N THR A 44 3.74 8.39 -17.18
CA THR A 44 3.11 9.04 -16.03
C THR A 44 3.74 8.54 -14.75
N LEU A 45 3.82 9.42 -13.75
CA LEU A 45 4.22 9.03 -12.41
C LEU A 45 3.10 8.20 -11.76
N ASN A 46 3.45 7.02 -11.27
CA ASN A 46 2.52 6.14 -10.56
C ASN A 46 2.41 6.57 -9.09
N PHE A 47 1.46 7.46 -8.79
CA PHE A 47 1.16 7.88 -7.42
C PHE A 47 0.73 6.71 -6.53
N VAL A 48 0.01 5.74 -7.08
CA VAL A 48 -0.38 4.53 -6.34
C VAL A 48 0.86 3.75 -5.89
N ALA A 49 1.82 3.54 -6.80
CA ALA A 49 3.07 2.85 -6.47
C ALA A 49 3.86 3.62 -5.41
N PHE A 50 3.95 4.95 -5.54
CA PHE A 50 4.61 5.80 -4.56
C PHE A 50 3.96 5.71 -3.16
N ALA A 51 2.62 5.73 -3.10
CA ALA A 51 1.89 5.56 -1.85
C ALA A 51 2.13 4.17 -1.21
N VAL A 52 2.20 3.10 -2.01
CA VAL A 52 2.52 1.74 -1.53
C VAL A 52 3.94 1.67 -0.97
N ILE A 53 4.91 2.32 -1.62
CA ILE A 53 6.29 2.39 -1.16
C ILE A 53 6.37 3.11 0.19
N LEU A 54 5.77 4.30 0.30
CA LEU A 54 5.69 5.04 1.56
C LEU A 54 5.04 4.22 2.65
N TRP A 55 3.91 3.57 2.35
CA TRP A 55 3.21 2.69 3.30
C TRP A 55 4.13 1.57 3.82
N ASN A 56 4.86 0.91 2.93
CA ASN A 56 5.79 -0.16 3.33
C ASN A 56 7.01 0.34 4.12
N ILE A 57 7.45 1.58 3.92
CA ILE A 57 8.54 2.19 4.68
C ILE A 57 8.07 2.58 6.09
N PHE A 58 6.86 3.15 6.23
CA PHE A 58 6.31 3.56 7.52
C PHE A 58 5.69 2.40 8.32
N GLU A 59 5.36 1.29 7.68
CA GLU A 59 4.87 0.11 8.37
C GLU A 59 5.95 -0.52 9.27
N ARG A 60 5.56 -0.90 10.50
CA ARG A 60 6.44 -1.66 11.39
C ARG A 60 6.87 -2.97 10.73
N LYS A 61 8.14 -3.34 10.86
CA LYS A 61 8.76 -4.53 10.26
C LYS A 61 8.01 -5.85 10.49
N GLU A 62 7.36 -6.01 11.63
CA GLU A 62 6.65 -7.24 12.00
C GLU A 62 5.26 -7.36 11.37
N ASN A 63 4.67 -6.26 10.90
CA ASN A 63 3.37 -6.30 10.26
C ASN A 63 3.49 -6.71 8.79
N SER A 64 2.64 -7.64 8.36
CA SER A 64 2.54 -8.08 6.96
C SER A 64 1.54 -7.26 6.13
N ARG A 65 0.94 -6.18 6.66
CA ARG A 65 -0.14 -5.43 6.01
C ARG A 65 0.32 -4.73 4.73
N GLY A 66 1.59 -4.36 4.64
CA GLY A 66 2.20 -3.77 3.45
C GLY A 66 2.17 -4.70 2.22
N PHE A 67 2.18 -6.02 2.41
CA PHE A 67 1.99 -6.97 1.31
C PHE A 67 0.54 -6.99 0.83
N TYR A 68 -0.42 -6.95 1.76
CA TYR A 68 -1.85 -6.85 1.42
C TYR A 68 -2.15 -5.55 0.66
N VAL A 69 -1.62 -4.43 1.14
CA VAL A 69 -1.77 -3.13 0.48
C VAL A 69 -1.12 -3.14 -0.91
N ALA A 70 0.11 -3.66 -1.03
CA ALA A 70 0.79 -3.77 -2.32
C ALA A 70 0.03 -4.66 -3.32
N GLY A 71 -0.48 -5.80 -2.85
CA GLY A 71 -1.27 -6.71 -3.68
C GLY A 71 -2.59 -6.07 -4.13
N MET A 72 -3.36 -5.49 -3.22
CA MET A 72 -4.64 -4.86 -3.55
C MET A 72 -4.46 -3.65 -4.47
N ALA A 73 -3.49 -2.77 -4.19
CA ALA A 73 -3.19 -1.63 -5.04
C ALA A 73 -2.67 -2.05 -6.43
N GLY A 74 -1.89 -3.13 -6.51
CA GLY A 74 -1.41 -3.69 -7.76
C GLY A 74 -2.53 -4.28 -8.61
N LEU A 75 -3.48 -4.99 -7.99
CA LEU A 75 -4.68 -5.47 -8.68
C LEU A 75 -5.53 -4.31 -9.21
N PHE A 76 -5.74 -3.27 -8.41
CA PHE A 76 -6.48 -2.09 -8.87
C PHE A 76 -5.78 -1.41 -10.05
N LEU A 77 -4.46 -1.21 -9.97
CA LEU A 77 -3.70 -0.69 -11.09
C LEU A 77 -3.83 -1.55 -12.34
N ASP A 78 -3.74 -2.87 -12.19
CA ASP A 78 -3.86 -3.80 -13.32
C ASP A 78 -5.25 -3.72 -13.97
N ILE A 79 -6.33 -3.67 -13.18
CA ILE A 79 -7.72 -3.57 -13.68
C ILE A 79 -7.94 -2.28 -14.47
N PHE A 80 -7.37 -1.17 -14.04
CA PHE A 80 -7.54 0.13 -14.69
C PHE A 80 -6.43 0.45 -15.72
N SER A 81 -5.46 -0.44 -15.90
CA SER A 81 -4.44 -0.31 -16.95
C SER A 81 -4.87 -1.06 -18.21
N THR A 82 -4.43 -0.58 -19.36
CA THR A 82 -4.59 -1.30 -20.64
C THR A 82 -3.55 -2.41 -20.83
N GLY A 83 -2.73 -2.68 -19.81
CA GLY A 83 -1.61 -3.62 -19.87
C GLY A 83 -1.98 -5.06 -19.49
N PHE A 84 -0.95 -5.89 -19.31
CA PHE A 84 -1.12 -7.26 -18.86
C PHE A 84 -1.56 -7.31 -17.39
N ILE A 85 -2.72 -7.92 -17.13
CA ILE A 85 -3.26 -8.10 -15.78
C ILE A 85 -2.28 -8.97 -14.97
N GLY A 86 -1.80 -8.45 -13.85
CA GLY A 86 -0.84 -9.10 -12.96
C GLY A 86 0.57 -8.49 -13.03
N ALA A 87 0.87 -7.64 -14.01
CA ALA A 87 2.19 -7.03 -14.13
C ALA A 87 2.46 -6.03 -12.99
N ASN A 88 1.51 -5.15 -12.68
CA ASN A 88 1.63 -4.19 -11.58
C ASN A 88 1.53 -4.91 -10.23
N PHE A 89 0.66 -5.92 -10.11
CA PHE A 89 0.58 -6.78 -8.92
C PHE A 89 1.94 -7.40 -8.58
N ALA A 90 2.55 -8.12 -9.52
CA ALA A 90 3.83 -8.77 -9.29
C ALA A 90 4.92 -7.75 -8.95
N THR A 91 4.96 -6.64 -9.68
CA THR A 91 5.94 -5.57 -9.46
C THR A 91 5.84 -4.98 -8.06
N LEU A 92 4.64 -4.62 -7.60
CA LEU A 92 4.46 -4.02 -6.28
C LEU A 92 4.71 -5.01 -5.14
N ILE A 93 4.39 -6.29 -5.31
CA ILE A 93 4.73 -7.33 -4.34
C ILE A 93 6.26 -7.48 -4.23
N ILE A 94 6.98 -7.53 -5.35
CA ILE A 94 8.45 -7.61 -5.36
C ILE A 94 9.05 -6.38 -4.68
N VAL A 95 8.55 -5.18 -5.00
CA VAL A 95 9.01 -3.92 -4.39
C VAL A 95 8.75 -3.91 -2.87
N SER A 96 7.56 -4.31 -2.43
CA SER A 96 7.22 -4.44 -1.01
C SER A 96 8.15 -5.43 -0.29
N ALA A 97 8.44 -6.57 -0.90
CA ALA A 97 9.38 -7.56 -0.38
C ALA A 97 10.81 -6.99 -0.27
N LEU A 98 11.27 -6.29 -1.31
CA LEU A 98 12.59 -5.66 -1.35
C LEU A 98 12.73 -4.58 -0.28
N ILE A 99 11.72 -3.73 -0.10
CA ILE A 99 11.66 -2.70 0.94
C ILE A 99 11.77 -3.36 2.31
N LYS A 100 10.95 -4.38 2.60
CA LYS A 100 11.00 -5.08 3.90
C LYS A 100 12.34 -5.76 4.13
N PHE A 101 12.92 -6.36 3.10
CA PHE A 101 14.25 -6.96 3.18
C PHE A 101 15.34 -5.92 3.48
N LEU A 102 15.32 -4.78 2.78
CA LEU A 102 16.24 -3.67 2.98
C LEU A 102 16.08 -3.03 4.37
N LEU A 103 14.86 -2.71 4.80
CA LEU A 103 14.62 -2.19 6.14
C LEU A 103 15.08 -3.19 7.19
N LYS A 104 14.76 -4.49 7.05
CA LYS A 104 15.18 -5.54 8.00
C LYS A 104 16.70 -5.56 8.16
N ARG A 105 17.44 -5.44 7.06
CA ARG A 105 18.90 -5.54 7.02
C ARG A 105 19.64 -4.26 7.42
N TYR A 106 19.19 -3.09 6.95
CA TYR A 106 19.90 -1.82 7.12
C TYR A 106 19.48 -1.03 8.35
N VAL A 107 18.21 -1.15 8.75
CA VAL A 107 17.62 -0.28 9.77
C VAL A 107 17.44 -1.10 11.06
N LYS A 108 18.54 -1.55 11.68
CA LYS A 108 18.49 -1.92 13.11
C LYS A 108 18.28 -0.60 13.87
N ILE A 109 17.03 -0.18 14.02
CA ILE A 109 16.67 0.93 14.91
C ILE A 109 16.46 0.29 16.28
N PRO A 110 17.38 0.44 17.24
CA PRO A 110 17.16 0.03 18.63
C PRO A 110 16.18 0.96 19.37
N PHE A 111 15.29 1.66 18.66
CA PHE A 111 14.63 2.87 19.20
C PHE A 111 13.16 2.69 19.59
N PHE A 112 12.64 1.47 19.65
CA PHE A 112 11.30 1.21 20.21
C PHE A 112 11.27 -0.11 20.98
N GLU A 113 12.23 -0.27 21.90
CA GLU A 113 11.97 -0.92 23.17
C GLU A 113 11.75 0.22 24.17
N GLU A 114 10.67 0.15 24.94
CA GLU A 114 10.15 1.18 25.88
C GLU A 114 9.15 2.20 25.30
N SER A 115 7.90 1.77 25.16
CA SER A 115 6.74 2.36 25.87
C SER A 115 5.43 1.69 25.45
#